data_AF-A0A1Q8LTT7-F1
#
_entry.id   AF-A0A1Q8LTT7-F1
#
_cell.length_a   1.000
_cell.length_b   1.000
_cell.length_c   1.000
_cell.angle_alpha   90.00
_cell.angle_beta   90.00
_cell.angle_gamma   90.00
#
_symmetry.space_group_name_H-M   'P 1'
#
loop_
_entity.id
_entity.type
_entity.pdbx_description
1 polymer ?
#
loop_
_entity_poly.entity_id
_entity_poly.type
_entity_poly.pdbx_seq_one_letter_code
_entity_poly.pdbx_strand_id
1 'polypeptide(L)'
;MHAADSHDLIRVHGARENNLRDISVELPKRRLTVFTGVSGSGKSSLVFSTIAAESQRMINETYSAFVQGFMPNLGRPDVDVLDGLTTAIIVDQERMGGDVRSTVGTATDVGALLRILFSRLGKPYAGPAKAFSFNVATISGSGAVTVRKNGQQVKQRREFEIVGGACPRCEGRGSVSDFDLTALFDESKSIVEGALTIPNYSVDGWYGRIFANSGFFPGDKPISSFTKPQRDALLYKEATRIKVDGVNVTFEGLIPRIQKSFLAKEREAMQPHIRAFVDRAIVFRTCPDCDGTRLSELARSSKIRGISTADACAMQISDLADWVGGLDEPPWPRCCPRCARPWTRSSRSGSATCRWTGRPGRCPAARPSAPR
;
A
#
# COMPACT_ATOMS: atom_id res chain seq x y z
N MET A 1 41.70 11.52 -17.53
CA MET A 1 40.84 10.49 -16.91
C MET A 1 40.57 10.94 -15.48
N HIS A 2 39.31 11.02 -15.03
CA HIS A 2 38.99 11.54 -13.69
C HIS A 2 39.43 10.50 -12.63
N ALA A 3 39.85 10.89 -11.43
CA ALA A 3 40.27 9.93 -10.39
C ALA A 3 39.15 8.94 -9.99
N ALA A 4 37.89 9.33 -10.19
CA ALA A 4 36.71 8.49 -10.02
C ALA A 4 36.54 7.42 -11.12
N ASP A 5 37.30 7.48 -12.21
CA ASP A 5 37.36 6.49 -13.29
C ASP A 5 38.47 5.45 -13.08
N SER A 6 39.16 5.46 -11.93
CA SER A 6 40.28 4.55 -11.64
C SER A 6 39.86 3.11 -11.27
N HIS A 7 38.60 2.91 -10.89
CA HIS A 7 38.10 1.61 -10.41
C HIS A 7 37.21 0.96 -11.47
N ASP A 8 37.83 0.45 -12.54
CA ASP A 8 37.12 -0.15 -13.67
C ASP A 8 36.66 -1.59 -13.44
N LEU A 9 37.05 -2.22 -12.33
CA LEU A 9 36.78 -3.64 -12.05
C LEU A 9 36.08 -3.83 -10.70
N ILE A 10 35.21 -4.84 -10.63
CA ILE A 10 34.80 -5.51 -9.40
C ILE A 10 35.64 -6.77 -9.31
N ARG A 11 36.46 -6.90 -8.28
CA ARG A 11 37.34 -8.05 -8.08
C ARG A 11 36.77 -8.95 -7.00
N VAL A 12 36.53 -10.20 -7.35
CA VAL A 12 36.14 -11.26 -6.43
C VAL A 12 37.30 -12.25 -6.39
N HIS A 13 37.87 -12.51 -5.21
CA HIS A 13 38.90 -13.54 -5.03
C HIS A 13 38.48 -14.51 -3.93
N GLY A 14 38.58 -15.79 -4.24
CA GLY A 14 38.30 -16.88 -3.31
C GLY A 14 36.86 -16.94 -2.81
N ALA A 15 35.86 -16.73 -3.69
CA ALA A 15 34.47 -16.86 -3.28
C ALA A 15 34.10 -18.34 -3.05
N ARG A 16 33.54 -18.63 -1.87
CA ARG A 16 33.16 -19.97 -1.38
C ARG A 16 31.71 -20.05 -0.88
N GLU A 17 30.95 -18.98 -1.03
CA GLU A 17 29.55 -18.92 -0.64
C GLU A 17 28.71 -20.05 -1.27
N ASN A 18 27.94 -20.77 -0.45
CA ASN A 18 27.18 -21.96 -0.82
C ASN A 18 28.03 -23.09 -1.46
N ASN A 19 27.94 -23.26 -2.78
CA ASN A 19 28.62 -24.33 -3.52
C ASN A 19 29.76 -23.83 -4.41
N LEU A 20 30.16 -22.56 -4.25
CA LEU A 20 31.33 -22.01 -4.93
C LEU A 20 32.61 -22.68 -4.41
N ARG A 21 33.55 -22.95 -5.31
CA ARG A 21 34.81 -23.62 -5.02
C ARG A 21 35.98 -22.69 -5.26
N ASP A 22 36.19 -21.75 -4.35
CA ASP A 22 37.30 -20.81 -4.36
C ASP A 22 37.39 -19.99 -5.66
N ILE A 23 36.25 -19.45 -6.08
CA ILE A 23 36.12 -18.78 -7.38
C ILE A 23 36.72 -17.38 -7.32
N SER A 24 37.63 -17.09 -8.26
CA SER A 24 38.18 -15.75 -8.47
C SER A 24 37.79 -15.22 -9.85
N VAL A 25 37.21 -14.01 -9.90
CA VAL A 25 36.77 -13.37 -11.14
C VAL A 25 36.91 -11.85 -11.04
N GLU A 26 37.29 -11.22 -12.16
CA GLU A 26 37.27 -9.77 -12.31
C GLU A 26 36.16 -9.37 -13.28
N LEU A 27 35.27 -8.49 -12.86
CA LEU A 27 34.12 -8.04 -13.63
C LEU A 27 34.32 -6.59 -14.05
N PRO A 28 34.24 -6.26 -15.36
CA PRO A 28 34.35 -4.88 -15.80
C PRO A 28 33.10 -4.09 -15.42
N LYS A 29 33.30 -2.91 -14.82
CA LYS A 29 32.23 -1.94 -14.59
C LYS A 29 31.84 -1.26 -15.90
N ARG A 30 30.66 -0.64 -15.92
CA ARG A 30 30.14 0.13 -17.08
C ARG A 30 30.08 -0.74 -18.36
N ARG A 31 29.85 -2.04 -18.16
CA ARG A 31 29.65 -3.05 -19.20
C ARG A 31 28.49 -3.93 -18.78
N LEU A 32 27.78 -4.48 -19.78
CA LEU A 32 26.78 -5.51 -19.54
C LEU A 32 27.53 -6.84 -19.36
N THR A 33 27.61 -7.30 -18.12
CA THR A 33 28.22 -8.60 -17.79
C THR A 33 27.12 -9.64 -17.60
N VAL A 34 27.21 -10.73 -18.37
CA VAL A 34 26.21 -11.82 -18.35
C VAL A 34 26.84 -13.07 -17.74
N PHE A 35 26.23 -13.59 -16.67
CA PHE A 35 26.60 -14.87 -16.06
C PHE A 35 25.74 -15.99 -16.66
N THR A 36 26.38 -16.97 -17.28
CA THR A 36 25.71 -18.12 -17.94
C THR A 36 26.25 -19.45 -17.42
N GLY A 37 25.45 -20.51 -17.54
CA GLY A 37 25.78 -21.85 -17.06
C GLY A 37 24.56 -22.66 -16.60
N VAL A 38 24.73 -23.97 -16.41
CA VAL A 38 23.66 -24.90 -16.01
C VAL A 38 23.02 -24.57 -14.66
N SER A 39 21.80 -25.03 -14.40
CA SER A 39 21.16 -24.86 -13.08
C SER A 39 22.05 -25.44 -11.97
N GLY A 40 22.14 -24.74 -10.83
CA GLY A 40 22.99 -25.15 -9.71
C GLY A 40 24.49 -24.88 -9.89
N SER A 41 24.95 -24.27 -10.99
CA SER A 41 26.38 -24.00 -11.23
C SER A 41 27.01 -22.91 -10.34
N GLY A 42 26.27 -22.36 -9.37
CA GLY A 42 26.78 -21.31 -8.46
C GLY A 42 26.64 -19.86 -8.97
N LYS A 43 26.00 -19.62 -10.13
CA LYS A 43 25.78 -18.24 -10.66
C LYS A 43 25.11 -17.32 -9.64
N SER A 44 23.99 -17.77 -9.07
CA SER A 44 23.22 -17.01 -8.10
C SER A 44 23.99 -16.81 -6.80
N SER A 45 24.77 -17.82 -6.38
CA SER A 45 25.63 -17.72 -5.21
C SER A 45 26.68 -16.62 -5.40
N LEU A 46 27.34 -16.57 -6.55
CA LEU A 46 28.33 -15.54 -6.85
C LEU A 46 27.71 -14.13 -6.98
N VAL A 47 26.61 -13.99 -7.72
CA VAL A 47 26.00 -12.68 -8.00
C VAL A 47 25.20 -12.13 -6.81
N PHE A 48 24.27 -12.92 -6.28
CA PHE A 48 23.34 -12.46 -5.24
C PHE A 48 23.90 -12.70 -3.84
N SER A 49 24.37 -13.92 -3.54
CA SER A 49 24.81 -14.28 -2.19
C SER A 49 26.21 -13.77 -1.83
N THR A 50 27.07 -13.45 -2.80
CA THR A 50 28.40 -12.88 -2.55
C THR A 50 28.45 -11.39 -2.89
N ILE A 51 28.38 -11.03 -4.19
CA ILE A 51 28.59 -9.64 -4.63
C ILE A 51 27.50 -8.70 -4.12
N ALA A 52 26.22 -9.03 -4.35
CA ALA A 52 25.12 -8.17 -3.96
C ALA A 52 24.92 -8.14 -2.44
N ALA A 53 25.08 -9.29 -1.76
CA ALA A 53 25.01 -9.39 -0.31
C ALA A 53 26.04 -8.49 0.38
N GLU A 54 27.31 -8.52 -0.06
CA GLU A 54 28.34 -7.67 0.54
C GLU A 54 28.07 -6.19 0.25
N SER A 55 27.66 -5.85 -0.98
CA SER A 55 27.30 -4.47 -1.33
C SER A 55 26.15 -3.95 -0.45
N GLN A 56 25.11 -4.76 -0.25
CA GLN A 56 23.99 -4.40 0.62
C GLN A 56 24.41 -4.29 2.09
N ARG A 57 25.29 -5.18 2.57
CA ARG A 57 25.86 -5.13 3.93
C ARG A 57 26.62 -3.83 4.16
N MET A 58 27.49 -3.43 3.22
CA MET A 58 28.24 -2.17 3.28
C MET A 58 27.31 -0.95 3.29
N ILE A 59 26.22 -0.97 2.51
CA ILE A 59 25.22 0.10 2.53
C ILE A 59 24.51 0.14 3.90
N ASN A 60 24.14 -1.02 4.43
CA ASN A 60 23.47 -1.12 5.73
C ASN A 60 24.32 -0.51 6.85
N GLU A 61 25.65 -0.65 6.78
CA GLU A 61 26.60 -0.05 7.73
C GLU A 61 26.65 1.49 7.66
N THR A 62 26.19 2.11 6.57
CA THR A 62 26.13 3.58 6.46
C THR A 62 24.91 4.20 7.15
N TYR A 63 23.89 3.40 7.50
CA TYR A 63 22.74 3.89 8.25
C TYR A 63 23.06 4.11 9.73
N SER A 64 22.22 4.86 10.43
CA SER A 64 22.39 5.07 11.87
C SER A 64 22.21 3.75 12.64
N ALA A 65 22.90 3.63 13.78
CA ALA A 65 22.80 2.45 14.65
C ALA A 65 21.34 2.12 15.06
N PHE A 66 20.49 3.16 15.18
CA PHE A 66 19.06 2.99 15.42
C PHE A 66 18.36 2.22 14.29
N VAL A 67 18.62 2.61 13.03
CA VAL A 67 18.02 1.95 11.86
C VAL A 67 18.59 0.55 11.68
N GLN A 68 19.90 0.38 11.88
CA GLN A 68 20.57 -0.92 11.77
C GLN A 68 19.94 -1.99 12.67
N GLY A 69 19.44 -1.63 13.86
CA GLY A 69 18.73 -2.57 14.75
C GLY A 69 17.43 -3.16 14.18
N PHE A 70 16.86 -2.56 13.14
CA PHE A 70 15.66 -3.05 12.45
C PHE A 70 15.96 -3.65 11.08
N MET A 71 17.20 -3.55 10.60
CA MET A 71 17.59 -4.06 9.28
C MET A 71 17.87 -5.57 9.34
N PRO A 72 17.66 -6.30 8.23
CA PRO A 72 18.10 -7.67 8.12
C PRO A 72 19.61 -7.75 8.38
N ASN A 73 20.01 -8.61 9.32
CA ASN A 73 21.42 -8.89 9.53
C ASN A 73 21.90 -9.80 8.39
N LEU A 74 22.50 -9.18 7.36
CA LEU A 74 23.13 -9.90 6.27
C LEU A 74 24.48 -10.42 6.77
N GLY A 75 24.62 -11.74 6.84
CA GLY A 75 25.89 -12.37 7.14
C GLY A 75 26.96 -11.93 6.12
N ARG A 76 28.20 -11.77 6.59
CA ARG A 76 29.32 -11.53 5.69
C ARG A 76 29.52 -12.77 4.81
N PRO A 77 29.55 -12.64 3.47
CA PRO A 77 29.72 -13.78 2.59
C PRO A 77 31.13 -14.36 2.70
N ASP A 78 31.28 -15.66 2.42
CA ASP A 78 32.58 -16.33 2.41
C ASP A 78 33.35 -16.01 1.12
N VAL A 79 34.25 -15.02 1.22
CA VAL A 79 35.13 -14.54 0.15
C VAL A 79 36.40 -13.94 0.76
N ASP A 80 37.56 -14.16 0.14
CA ASP A 80 38.84 -13.64 0.65
C ASP A 80 39.00 -12.14 0.39
N VAL A 81 38.78 -11.73 -0.86
CA VAL A 81 38.85 -10.32 -1.26
C VAL A 81 37.67 -10.00 -2.15
N LEU A 82 36.96 -8.93 -1.79
CA LEU A 82 35.91 -8.36 -2.61
C LEU A 82 36.14 -6.85 -2.68
N ASP A 83 36.61 -6.40 -3.84
CA ASP A 83 37.07 -5.02 -4.06
C ASP A 83 36.35 -4.37 -5.24
N GLY A 84 36.30 -3.04 -5.23
CA GLY A 84 35.66 -2.25 -6.27
C GLY A 84 34.14 -2.37 -6.27
N LEU A 85 33.49 -2.79 -5.19
CA LEU A 85 32.03 -2.84 -5.11
C LEU A 85 31.40 -1.45 -5.28
N THR A 86 30.26 -1.42 -5.96
CA THR A 86 29.34 -0.29 -5.99
C THR A 86 28.03 -0.70 -5.37
N THR A 87 27.17 0.26 -5.05
CA THR A 87 25.81 -0.01 -4.58
C THR A 87 25.08 -0.94 -5.55
N ALA A 88 24.73 -2.13 -5.08
CA ALA A 88 23.98 -3.12 -5.83
C ALA A 88 22.49 -2.82 -5.70
N ILE A 89 21.79 -2.80 -6.82
CA ILE A 89 20.33 -2.82 -6.88
C ILE A 89 19.96 -4.17 -7.46
N ILE A 90 19.31 -5.00 -6.64
CA ILE A 90 18.86 -6.33 -7.05
C ILE A 90 17.51 -6.19 -7.75
N VAL A 91 17.42 -6.73 -8.96
CA VAL A 91 16.16 -6.89 -9.69
C VAL A 91 15.99 -8.37 -9.94
N ASP A 92 15.12 -9.01 -9.17
CA ASP A 92 14.84 -10.44 -9.24
C ASP A 92 13.39 -10.71 -9.67
N GLN A 93 12.95 -11.96 -9.49
CA GLN A 93 11.59 -12.41 -9.79
C GLN A 93 10.79 -12.71 -8.52
N GLU A 94 11.21 -12.17 -7.36
CA GLU A 94 10.42 -12.33 -6.15
C GLU A 94 9.05 -11.67 -6.35
N ARG A 95 8.00 -12.40 -5.93
CA ARG A 95 6.64 -11.90 -6.07
C ARG A 95 6.47 -10.70 -5.14
N MET A 96 5.96 -9.61 -5.69
CA MET A 96 5.46 -8.49 -4.89
C MET A 96 4.36 -9.01 -3.94
N GLY A 97 4.30 -8.46 -2.72
CA GLY A 97 3.32 -8.88 -1.71
C GLY A 97 1.88 -8.73 -2.21
N GLY A 98 1.06 -9.76 -1.98
CA GLY A 98 -0.30 -9.86 -2.52
C GLY A 98 -1.39 -9.30 -1.59
N ASP A 99 -1.39 -7.98 -1.36
CA ASP A 99 -2.54 -7.29 -0.77
C ASP A 99 -3.50 -6.83 -1.88
N VAL A 100 -4.81 -7.03 -1.71
CA VAL A 100 -5.84 -6.68 -2.71
C VAL A 100 -5.84 -5.18 -3.09
N ARG A 101 -5.31 -4.32 -2.23
CA ARG A 101 -5.15 -2.88 -2.46
C ARG A 101 -3.82 -2.51 -3.10
N SER A 102 -2.90 -3.46 -3.29
CA SER A 102 -1.69 -3.26 -4.08
C SER A 102 -2.02 -3.35 -5.57
N THR A 103 -1.74 -2.27 -6.29
CA THR A 103 -1.91 -2.19 -7.74
C THR A 103 -0.63 -1.70 -8.39
N VAL A 104 -0.53 -1.80 -9.72
CA VAL A 104 0.59 -1.19 -10.46
C VAL A 104 0.74 0.30 -10.14
N GLY A 105 -0.39 1.01 -9.97
CA GLY A 105 -0.38 2.43 -9.62
C GLY A 105 0.14 2.73 -8.21
N THR A 106 0.00 1.80 -7.26
CA THR A 106 0.61 1.96 -5.92
C THR A 106 2.07 1.54 -5.91
N ALA A 107 2.44 0.49 -6.67
CA ALA A 107 3.82 0.00 -6.74
C ALA A 107 4.77 0.98 -7.44
N THR A 108 4.27 1.76 -8.40
CA THR A 108 5.05 2.72 -9.19
C THR A 108 4.93 4.17 -8.71
N ASP A 109 4.16 4.42 -7.64
CA ASP A 109 3.77 5.76 -7.16
C ASP A 109 3.00 6.65 -8.17
N VAL A 110 2.71 6.17 -9.38
CA VAL A 110 1.92 6.90 -10.39
C VAL A 110 0.56 7.28 -9.82
N GLY A 111 -0.08 6.37 -9.06
CA GLY A 111 -1.34 6.66 -8.38
C GLY A 111 -1.22 7.76 -7.33
N ALA A 112 -0.08 7.91 -6.65
CA ALA A 112 0.14 9.02 -5.73
C ALA A 112 0.24 10.37 -6.46
N LEU A 113 0.95 10.39 -7.59
CA LEU A 113 1.09 11.59 -8.42
C LEU A 113 -0.25 12.01 -9.04
N LEU A 114 -1.04 11.06 -9.54
CA LEU A 114 -2.39 11.33 -10.05
C LEU A 114 -3.30 11.93 -8.97
N ARG A 115 -3.27 11.40 -7.74
CA ARG A 115 -4.05 11.98 -6.63
C ARG A 115 -3.69 13.44 -6.35
N ILE A 116 -2.40 13.78 -6.41
CA ILE A 116 -1.95 15.18 -6.26
C ILE A 116 -2.47 16.03 -7.42
N LEU A 117 -2.36 15.54 -8.65
CA LEU A 117 -2.84 16.21 -9.86
C LEU A 117 -4.34 16.53 -9.77
N PHE A 118 -5.17 15.51 -9.50
CA PHE A 118 -6.62 15.66 -9.37
C PHE A 118 -7.03 16.52 -8.18
N SER A 119 -6.31 16.48 -7.05
CA SER A 119 -6.58 17.38 -5.93
C SER A 119 -6.37 18.86 -6.23
N ARG A 120 -5.57 19.18 -7.25
CA ARG A 120 -5.26 20.57 -7.62
C ARG A 120 -6.08 21.07 -8.80
N LEU A 121 -6.26 20.21 -9.81
CA LEU A 121 -6.84 20.61 -11.10
C LEU A 121 -8.25 20.06 -11.32
N GLY A 122 -8.66 19.05 -10.55
CA GLY A 122 -9.95 18.39 -10.71
C GLY A 122 -11.12 19.33 -10.44
N LYS A 123 -12.11 19.32 -11.34
CA LYS A 123 -13.35 20.08 -11.22
C LYS A 123 -14.56 19.13 -11.30
N PRO A 124 -15.53 19.21 -10.37
CA PRO A 124 -15.52 20.02 -9.15
C PRO A 124 -14.40 19.62 -8.18
N TYR A 125 -14.05 20.50 -7.24
CA TYR A 125 -13.06 20.20 -6.21
C TYR A 125 -13.61 19.14 -5.25
N ALA A 126 -12.92 18.00 -5.16
CA ALA A 126 -13.33 16.87 -4.31
C ALA A 126 -12.55 16.77 -2.99
N GLY A 127 -11.50 17.60 -2.80
CA GLY A 127 -10.68 17.59 -1.58
C GLY A 127 -9.18 17.42 -1.84
N PRO A 128 -8.38 17.24 -0.77
CA PRO A 128 -6.94 17.00 -0.88
C PRO A 128 -6.65 15.64 -1.52
N ALA A 129 -5.39 15.31 -1.80
CA ALA A 129 -4.99 14.04 -2.42
C ALA A 129 -5.55 12.77 -1.74
N LYS A 130 -5.86 12.84 -0.43
CA LYS A 130 -6.53 11.74 0.30
C LYS A 130 -7.95 11.45 -0.19
N ALA A 131 -8.68 12.46 -0.68
CA ALA A 131 -10.02 12.32 -1.25
C ALA A 131 -10.03 11.53 -2.57
N PHE A 132 -8.87 11.28 -3.16
CA PHE A 132 -8.70 10.48 -4.38
C PHE A 132 -8.04 9.12 -4.09
N SER A 133 -7.87 8.77 -2.81
CA SER A 133 -7.22 7.53 -2.38
C SER A 133 -8.23 6.45 -2.08
N PHE A 134 -8.25 5.36 -2.85
CA PHE A 134 -9.08 4.19 -2.54
C PHE A 134 -8.65 3.48 -1.24
N ASN A 135 -7.49 3.80 -0.68
CA ASN A 135 -7.01 3.30 0.62
C ASN A 135 -7.50 4.10 1.83
N VAL A 136 -8.22 5.22 1.62
CA VAL A 136 -8.67 6.09 2.71
C VAL A 136 -10.19 6.15 2.68
N ALA A 137 -10.83 5.64 3.73
CA ALA A 137 -12.27 5.77 3.93
C ALA A 137 -12.62 7.20 4.40
N THR A 138 -13.80 7.67 3.99
CA THR A 138 -14.38 8.89 4.56
C THR A 138 -14.83 8.60 5.99
N ILE A 139 -14.35 9.39 6.94
CA ILE A 139 -14.74 9.27 8.36
C ILE A 139 -15.13 10.63 8.91
N SER A 140 -16.19 10.64 9.71
CA SER A 140 -16.62 11.80 10.48
C SER A 140 -16.64 11.47 11.96
N GLY A 141 -16.36 12.45 12.80
CA GLY A 141 -16.33 12.28 14.25
C GLY A 141 -16.58 13.60 14.97
N SER A 142 -17.09 13.51 16.19
CA SER A 142 -17.27 14.68 17.07
C SER A 142 -16.63 14.38 18.43
N GLY A 143 -15.86 15.33 18.97
CA GLY A 143 -15.14 15.12 20.22
C GLY A 143 -14.71 16.42 20.90
N ALA A 144 -14.43 16.34 22.20
CA ALA A 144 -13.90 17.48 22.95
C ALA A 144 -12.42 17.69 22.64
N VAL A 145 -12.08 18.82 22.03
CA VAL A 145 -10.71 19.27 21.79
C VAL A 145 -10.37 20.33 22.82
N THR A 146 -9.27 20.11 23.55
CA THR A 146 -8.73 21.10 24.49
C THR A 146 -7.74 21.99 23.75
N VAL A 147 -8.07 23.27 23.61
CA VAL A 147 -7.16 24.27 23.02
C VAL A 147 -6.56 25.10 24.14
N ARG A 148 -5.22 25.22 24.15
CA ARG A 148 -4.52 26.18 25.01
C ARG A 148 -4.42 27.50 24.27
N LYS A 149 -5.06 28.54 24.79
CA LYS A 149 -4.97 29.92 24.28
C LYS A 149 -4.66 30.85 25.45
N ASN A 150 -3.59 31.63 25.34
CA ASN A 150 -3.15 32.59 26.37
C ASN A 150 -3.03 31.97 27.78
N GLY A 151 -2.47 30.76 27.91
CA GLY A 151 -2.32 30.08 29.21
C GLY A 151 -3.60 29.45 29.78
N GLN A 152 -4.77 29.70 29.19
CA GLN A 152 -6.03 29.08 29.59
C GLN A 152 -6.35 27.86 28.73
N GLN A 153 -6.85 26.80 29.38
CA GLN A 153 -7.36 25.62 28.70
C GLN A 153 -8.87 25.77 28.47
N VAL A 154 -9.28 25.82 27.21
CA VAL A 154 -10.69 25.85 26.84
C VAL A 154 -11.02 24.52 26.15
N LYS A 155 -11.96 23.76 26.75
CA LYS A 155 -12.51 22.55 26.13
C LYS A 155 -13.65 22.95 25.21
N GLN A 156 -13.57 22.58 23.93
CA GLN A 156 -14.62 22.82 22.95
C GLN A 156 -14.94 21.53 22.22
N ARG A 157 -16.22 21.24 22.00
CA ARG A 157 -16.64 20.17 21.09
C ARG A 157 -16.32 20.62 19.66
N ARG A 158 -15.54 19.83 18.94
CA ARG A 158 -15.29 20.02 17.51
C ARG A 158 -15.72 18.79 16.75
N GLU A 159 -16.27 19.04 15.58
CA GLU A 159 -16.53 18.03 14.57
C GLU A 159 -15.34 18.04 13.60
N PHE A 160 -14.95 16.86 13.15
CA PHE A 160 -13.96 16.70 12.09
C PHE A 160 -14.49 15.71 11.06
N GLU A 161 -14.19 16.00 9.81
CA GLU A 161 -14.45 15.11 8.68
C GLU A 161 -13.15 14.94 7.91
N ILE A 162 -12.79 13.70 7.65
CA ILE A 162 -11.70 13.34 6.76
C ILE A 162 -12.33 12.76 5.51
N VAL A 163 -12.27 13.51 4.42
CA VAL A 163 -12.77 13.06 3.12
C VAL A 163 -11.76 12.08 2.52
N GLY A 164 -12.22 10.84 2.34
CA GLY A 164 -11.49 9.75 1.72
C GLY A 164 -11.95 9.47 0.30
N GLY A 165 -11.12 8.76 -0.46
CA GLY A 165 -11.43 8.35 -1.83
C GLY A 165 -11.98 6.94 -1.96
N ALA A 166 -12.03 6.15 -0.90
CA ALA A 166 -12.53 4.78 -0.97
C ALA A 166 -14.04 4.74 -1.25
N CYS A 167 -14.44 3.89 -2.20
CA CYS A 167 -15.85 3.55 -2.37
C CYS A 167 -16.40 2.97 -1.05
N PRO A 168 -17.51 3.50 -0.49
CA PRO A 168 -18.03 3.07 0.80
C PRO A 168 -18.54 1.62 0.79
N ARG A 169 -19.07 1.13 -0.34
CA ARG A 169 -19.61 -0.23 -0.44
C ARG A 169 -18.56 -1.34 -0.48
N CYS A 170 -17.48 -1.14 -1.23
CA CYS A 170 -16.41 -2.13 -1.36
C CYS A 170 -15.14 -1.79 -0.55
N GLU A 171 -15.16 -0.68 0.18
CA GLU A 171 -14.03 -0.14 0.95
C GLU A 171 -12.74 -0.02 0.12
N GLY A 172 -12.87 0.37 -1.15
CA GLY A 172 -11.71 0.50 -2.05
C GLY A 172 -11.12 -0.80 -2.58
N ARG A 173 -11.83 -1.94 -2.46
CA ARG A 173 -11.43 -3.20 -3.10
C ARG A 173 -11.81 -3.27 -4.59
N GLY A 174 -12.90 -2.61 -4.98
CA GLY A 174 -13.45 -2.63 -6.35
C GLY A 174 -14.36 -3.81 -6.64
N SER A 175 -14.28 -4.88 -5.85
CA SER A 175 -15.22 -6.00 -5.87
C SER A 175 -16.02 -6.06 -4.56
N VAL A 176 -17.24 -6.56 -4.67
CA VAL A 176 -18.03 -6.99 -3.52
C VAL A 176 -18.06 -8.51 -3.50
N SER A 177 -17.86 -9.06 -2.32
CA SER A 177 -17.97 -10.49 -2.08
C SER A 177 -19.40 -10.80 -1.69
N ASP A 178 -20.09 -11.58 -2.52
CA ASP A 178 -21.29 -12.27 -2.09
C ASP A 178 -20.92 -13.63 -1.53
N PHE A 179 -21.57 -14.04 -0.45
CA PHE A 179 -21.24 -15.28 0.25
C PHE A 179 -22.33 -16.30 -0.01
N ASP A 180 -21.96 -17.44 -0.58
CA ASP A 180 -22.83 -18.60 -0.59
C ASP A 180 -22.88 -19.18 0.83
N LEU A 181 -23.97 -18.91 1.54
CA LEU A 181 -24.16 -19.36 2.92
C LEU A 181 -24.13 -20.89 3.04
N THR A 182 -24.56 -21.61 2.00
CA THR A 182 -24.56 -23.09 1.99
C THR A 182 -23.14 -23.67 1.98
N ALA A 183 -22.17 -22.88 1.53
CA ALA A 183 -20.76 -23.23 1.58
C ALA A 183 -20.09 -22.85 2.92
N LEU A 184 -20.72 -22.01 3.73
CA LEU A 184 -20.23 -21.59 5.05
C LEU A 184 -20.68 -22.52 6.18
N PHE A 185 -21.91 -23.02 6.10
CA PHE A 185 -22.46 -23.93 7.09
C PHE A 185 -23.60 -24.81 6.56
N ASP A 186 -23.78 -25.94 7.22
CA ASP A 186 -24.91 -26.85 7.06
C ASP A 186 -26.06 -26.42 7.99
N GLU A 187 -27.19 -25.98 7.42
CA GLU A 187 -28.36 -25.50 8.18
C GLU A 187 -29.05 -26.59 9.01
N SER A 188 -28.84 -27.86 8.65
CA SER A 188 -29.48 -28.99 9.33
C SER A 188 -28.80 -29.38 10.64
N LYS A 189 -27.56 -28.92 10.87
CA LYS A 189 -26.73 -29.28 12.02
C LYS A 189 -26.57 -28.13 12.99
N SER A 190 -26.29 -28.47 14.24
CA SER A 190 -25.81 -27.52 15.25
C SER A 190 -24.32 -27.24 15.10
N ILE A 191 -23.83 -26.18 15.75
CA ILE A 191 -22.41 -25.82 15.69
C ILE A 191 -21.54 -26.89 16.36
N VAL A 192 -22.02 -27.47 17.46
CA VAL A 192 -21.34 -28.57 18.16
C VAL A 192 -21.34 -29.89 17.37
N GLU A 193 -22.28 -30.08 16.43
CA GLU A 193 -22.30 -31.22 15.50
C GLU A 193 -21.47 -30.97 14.23
N GLY A 194 -20.77 -29.83 14.16
CA GLY A 194 -19.90 -29.50 13.03
C GLY A 194 -20.63 -28.87 11.85
N ALA A 195 -21.61 -27.99 12.12
CA ALA A 195 -22.28 -27.25 11.06
C ALA A 195 -21.35 -26.36 10.22
N LEU A 196 -20.24 -25.84 10.79
CA LEU A 196 -19.37 -24.90 10.09
C LEU A 196 -18.43 -25.62 9.11
N THR A 197 -18.61 -25.36 7.81
CA THR A 197 -17.84 -26.01 6.71
C THR A 197 -16.60 -25.21 6.28
N ILE A 198 -16.22 -24.22 7.09
CA ILE A 198 -15.11 -23.30 6.84
C ILE A 198 -13.78 -23.97 7.27
N PRO A 199 -12.71 -23.90 6.46
CA PRO A 199 -11.41 -24.44 6.85
C PRO A 199 -10.92 -23.87 8.18
N ASN A 200 -10.43 -24.74 9.06
CA ASN A 200 -9.97 -24.44 10.43
C ASN A 200 -11.07 -24.09 11.45
N TYR A 201 -12.36 -24.31 11.12
CA TYR A 201 -13.51 -24.08 12.03
C TYR A 201 -14.10 -25.40 12.53
N SER A 202 -13.28 -26.44 12.67
CA SER A 202 -13.72 -27.71 13.27
C SER A 202 -14.26 -27.50 14.69
N VAL A 203 -15.15 -28.40 15.11
CA VAL A 203 -15.81 -28.37 16.44
C VAL A 203 -14.79 -28.31 17.57
N ASP A 204 -13.78 -29.18 17.52
CA ASP A 204 -12.69 -29.25 18.52
C ASP A 204 -11.69 -28.09 18.37
N GLY A 205 -11.73 -27.42 17.22
CA GLY A 205 -10.90 -26.27 16.90
C GLY A 205 -11.27 -25.05 17.75
N TRP A 206 -10.31 -24.12 17.85
CA TRP A 206 -10.50 -22.88 18.60
C TRP A 206 -11.72 -22.08 18.12
N TYR A 207 -11.96 -22.03 16.81
CA TYR A 207 -13.10 -21.31 16.25
C TYR A 207 -14.43 -22.04 16.45
N GLY A 208 -14.48 -23.36 16.34
CA GLY A 208 -15.69 -24.12 16.66
C GLY A 208 -16.16 -23.82 18.10
N ARG A 209 -15.23 -23.85 19.06
CA ARG A 209 -15.51 -23.52 20.47
C ARG A 209 -15.95 -22.08 20.70
N ILE A 210 -15.31 -21.10 20.05
CA ILE A 210 -15.72 -19.69 20.16
C ILE A 210 -17.15 -19.49 19.65
N PHE A 211 -17.49 -20.08 18.50
CA PHE A 211 -18.83 -19.92 17.93
C PHE A 211 -19.87 -20.67 18.77
N ALA A 212 -19.61 -21.91 19.17
CA ALA A 212 -20.51 -22.70 20.01
C ALA A 212 -20.81 -22.04 21.37
N ASN A 213 -19.79 -21.42 22.00
CA ASN A 213 -19.88 -20.82 23.33
C ASN A 213 -19.94 -19.28 23.30
N SER A 214 -20.38 -18.69 22.18
CA SER A 214 -20.38 -17.22 22.00
C SER A 214 -21.39 -16.49 22.91
N GLY A 215 -22.43 -17.20 23.35
CA GLY A 215 -23.54 -16.64 24.14
C GLY A 215 -24.56 -15.84 23.33
N PHE A 216 -24.39 -15.71 22.01
CA PHE A 216 -25.32 -14.96 21.14
C PHE A 216 -26.41 -15.82 20.49
N PHE A 217 -26.18 -17.12 20.41
CA PHE A 217 -27.10 -18.11 19.83
C PHE A 217 -26.84 -19.49 20.47
N PRO A 218 -27.83 -20.39 20.44
CA PRO A 218 -27.67 -21.75 20.98
C PRO A 218 -26.75 -22.59 20.07
N GLY A 219 -25.55 -22.94 20.55
CA GLY A 219 -24.59 -23.73 19.78
C GLY A 219 -24.97 -25.21 19.60
N ASP A 220 -25.93 -25.69 20.39
CA ASP A 220 -26.48 -27.05 20.44
C ASP A 220 -27.71 -27.26 19.56
N LYS A 221 -28.27 -26.20 18.98
CA LYS A 221 -29.43 -26.29 18.09
C LYS A 221 -29.06 -26.16 16.62
N PRO A 222 -29.79 -26.82 15.70
CA PRO A 222 -29.61 -26.64 14.27
C PRO A 222 -29.71 -25.17 13.86
N ILE A 223 -28.85 -24.73 12.93
CA ILE A 223 -28.83 -23.33 12.45
C ILE A 223 -30.17 -22.95 11.80
N SER A 224 -30.87 -23.89 11.16
CA SER A 224 -32.22 -23.69 10.60
C SER A 224 -33.26 -23.25 11.65
N SER A 225 -33.04 -23.57 12.93
CA SER A 225 -33.93 -23.16 14.04
C SER A 225 -33.64 -21.76 14.58
N PHE A 226 -32.57 -21.10 14.11
CA PHE A 226 -32.17 -19.81 14.63
C PHE A 226 -33.17 -18.72 14.26
N THR A 227 -33.50 -17.88 15.23
CA THR A 227 -34.25 -16.65 14.97
C THR A 227 -33.42 -15.69 14.11
N LYS A 228 -34.09 -14.73 13.44
CA LYS A 228 -33.40 -13.71 12.62
C LYS A 228 -32.27 -12.98 13.38
N PRO A 229 -32.44 -12.54 14.65
CA PRO A 229 -31.35 -11.93 15.42
C PRO A 229 -30.18 -12.89 15.72
N GLN A 230 -30.45 -14.16 15.97
CA GLN A 230 -29.41 -15.18 16.21
C GLN A 230 -28.61 -15.46 14.94
N ARG A 231 -29.30 -15.57 13.80
CA ARG A 231 -28.67 -15.76 12.49
C ARG A 231 -27.86 -14.53 12.07
N ASP A 232 -28.37 -13.33 12.35
CA ASP A 232 -27.62 -12.08 12.14
C ASP A 232 -26.37 -12.01 13.04
N ALA A 233 -26.47 -12.45 14.30
CA ALA A 233 -25.35 -12.52 15.20
C ALA A 233 -24.27 -13.54 14.75
N LEU A 234 -24.67 -14.67 14.16
CA LEU A 234 -23.76 -15.65 13.58
C LEU A 234 -23.02 -15.07 12.37
N LEU A 235 -23.72 -14.33 11.50
CA LEU A 235 -23.21 -13.89 10.20
C LEU A 235 -22.46 -12.55 10.25
N TYR A 236 -23.06 -11.52 10.85
CA TYR A 236 -22.68 -10.12 10.64
C TYR A 236 -22.25 -9.37 11.90
N LYS A 237 -22.24 -10.04 13.06
CA LYS A 237 -21.94 -9.35 14.32
C LYS A 237 -20.59 -8.67 14.35
N GLU A 238 -20.59 -7.42 14.78
CA GLU A 238 -19.38 -6.63 14.98
C GLU A 238 -18.50 -7.16 16.12
N ALA A 239 -17.23 -6.77 16.07
CA ALA A 239 -16.20 -7.15 17.03
C ALA A 239 -16.61 -6.84 18.48
N THR A 240 -16.97 -7.89 19.22
CA THR A 240 -17.44 -7.80 20.60
C THR A 240 -16.54 -8.63 21.50
N ARG A 241 -16.08 -8.08 22.63
CA ARG A 241 -15.33 -8.87 23.62
C ARG A 241 -16.25 -9.82 24.35
N ILE A 242 -15.88 -11.10 24.38
CA ILE A 242 -16.55 -12.16 25.13
C ILE A 242 -15.52 -12.98 25.91
N LYS A 243 -16.00 -13.80 26.84
CA LYS A 243 -15.16 -14.73 27.59
C LYS A 243 -15.57 -16.15 27.21
N VAL A 244 -14.63 -16.91 26.63
CA VAL A 244 -14.82 -18.30 26.22
C VAL A 244 -13.75 -19.15 26.88
N ASP A 245 -14.13 -20.25 27.52
CA ASP A 245 -13.21 -21.18 28.21
C ASP A 245 -12.24 -20.47 29.18
N GLY A 246 -12.68 -19.40 29.84
CA GLY A 246 -11.85 -18.63 30.76
C GLY A 246 -10.96 -17.56 30.13
N VAL A 247 -10.87 -17.49 28.80
CA VAL A 247 -10.04 -16.54 28.05
C VAL A 247 -10.89 -15.40 27.46
N ASN A 248 -10.39 -14.16 27.58
CA ASN A 248 -11.01 -13.01 26.91
C ASN A 248 -10.65 -13.01 25.43
N VAL A 249 -11.66 -13.08 24.57
CA VAL A 249 -11.50 -13.12 23.10
C VAL A 249 -12.42 -12.10 22.45
N THR A 250 -12.07 -11.68 21.23
CA THR A 250 -12.96 -10.87 20.40
C THR A 250 -13.77 -11.80 19.48
N PHE A 251 -15.08 -11.81 19.66
CA PHE A 251 -16.02 -12.46 18.77
C PHE A 251 -16.39 -11.54 17.62
N GLU A 252 -16.41 -12.11 16.41
CA GLU A 252 -16.88 -11.47 15.18
C GLU A 252 -17.71 -12.50 14.42
N GLY A 253 -18.76 -12.05 13.74
CA GLY A 253 -19.56 -12.92 12.87
C GLY A 253 -18.72 -13.58 11.77
N LEU A 254 -19.25 -14.65 11.17
CA LEU A 254 -18.57 -15.43 10.13
C LEU A 254 -18.09 -14.55 8.96
N ILE A 255 -18.95 -13.65 8.46
CA ILE A 255 -18.64 -12.85 7.27
C ILE A 255 -17.54 -11.81 7.55
N PRO A 256 -17.65 -10.92 8.55
CA PRO A 256 -16.57 -9.97 8.88
C PRO A 256 -15.23 -10.67 9.14
N ARG A 257 -15.27 -11.85 9.78
CA ARG A 257 -14.07 -12.62 10.08
C ARG A 257 -13.42 -13.20 8.83
N ILE A 258 -14.20 -13.83 7.94
CA ILE A 258 -13.71 -14.35 6.66
C ILE A 258 -13.17 -13.21 5.78
N GLN A 259 -13.85 -12.05 5.77
CA GLN A 259 -13.40 -10.87 5.04
C GLN A 259 -12.01 -10.39 5.52
N LYS A 260 -11.75 -10.42 6.84
CA LYS A 260 -10.45 -10.04 7.40
C LYS A 260 -9.37 -11.10 7.26
N SER A 261 -9.72 -12.39 7.39
CA SER A 261 -8.73 -13.47 7.41
C SER A 261 -8.36 -13.98 6.03
N PHE A 262 -9.35 -14.22 5.17
CA PHE A 262 -9.16 -14.84 3.86
C PHE A 262 -9.13 -13.78 2.75
N LEU A 263 -10.00 -12.78 2.79
CA LEU A 263 -10.10 -11.79 1.70
C LEU A 263 -9.14 -10.60 1.79
N ALA A 264 -8.28 -10.56 2.81
CA ALA A 264 -7.20 -9.58 2.87
C ALA A 264 -6.02 -9.94 1.94
N LYS A 265 -5.85 -11.24 1.63
CA LYS A 265 -4.77 -11.75 0.79
C LYS A 265 -5.25 -12.01 -0.63
N GLU A 266 -4.35 -11.89 -1.60
CA GLU A 266 -4.61 -12.33 -2.97
C GLU A 266 -4.86 -13.83 -3.07
N ARG A 267 -5.77 -14.20 -3.97
CA ARG A 267 -6.23 -15.58 -4.20
C ARG A 267 -5.10 -16.56 -4.52
N GLU A 268 -4.08 -16.11 -5.24
CA GLU A 268 -2.93 -16.94 -5.65
C GLU A 268 -1.89 -17.13 -4.54
N ALA A 269 -1.89 -16.26 -3.52
CA ALA A 269 -1.01 -16.36 -2.36
C ALA A 269 -1.61 -17.22 -1.23
N MET A 270 -2.82 -17.76 -1.41
CA MET A 270 -3.51 -18.59 -0.42
C MET A 270 -3.06 -20.05 -0.48
N GLN A 271 -3.18 -20.75 0.65
CA GLN A 271 -3.01 -22.21 0.67
C GLN A 271 -4.08 -22.90 -0.18
N PRO A 272 -3.77 -24.01 -0.86
CA PRO A 272 -4.69 -24.63 -1.85
C PRO A 272 -6.08 -24.93 -1.31
N HIS A 273 -6.20 -25.44 -0.08
CA HIS A 273 -7.49 -25.76 0.52
C HIS A 273 -8.29 -24.52 0.92
N ILE A 274 -7.63 -23.41 1.31
CA ILE A 274 -8.29 -22.12 1.58
C ILE A 274 -8.79 -21.51 0.28
N ARG A 275 -7.96 -21.55 -0.77
CA ARG A 275 -8.35 -21.10 -2.10
C ARG A 275 -9.57 -21.85 -2.62
N ALA A 276 -9.58 -23.18 -2.54
CA ALA A 276 -10.72 -24.00 -2.95
C ALA A 276 -12.01 -23.65 -2.17
N PHE A 277 -11.89 -23.34 -0.88
CA PHE A 277 -13.01 -22.85 -0.09
C PHE A 277 -13.51 -21.48 -0.58
N VAL A 278 -12.61 -20.51 -0.77
CA VAL A 278 -12.96 -19.17 -1.27
C VAL A 278 -13.64 -19.25 -2.63
N ASP A 279 -13.13 -20.08 -3.53
CA ASP A 279 -13.66 -20.24 -4.90
C ASP A 279 -15.08 -20.79 -4.92
N ARG A 280 -15.41 -21.64 -3.95
CA ARG A 280 -16.74 -22.22 -3.78
C ARG A 280 -17.69 -21.27 -3.03
N ALA A 281 -17.20 -20.64 -1.97
CA ALA A 281 -18.06 -19.92 -1.01
C ALA A 281 -18.24 -18.44 -1.32
N ILE A 282 -17.40 -17.87 -2.18
CA ILE A 282 -17.34 -16.41 -2.38
C ILE A 282 -17.43 -16.09 -3.86
N VAL A 283 -18.53 -15.45 -4.25
CA VAL A 283 -18.69 -14.91 -5.59
C VAL A 283 -18.21 -13.47 -5.57
N PHE A 284 -17.07 -13.23 -6.21
CA PHE A 284 -16.60 -11.87 -6.45
C PHE A 284 -17.36 -11.26 -7.62
N ARG A 285 -18.09 -10.20 -7.34
CA ARG A 285 -18.71 -9.37 -8.38
C ARG A 285 -18.05 -8.01 -8.38
N THR A 286 -17.93 -7.41 -9.56
CA THR A 286 -17.58 -5.99 -9.67
C THR A 286 -18.53 -5.18 -8.80
N CYS A 287 -18.00 -4.28 -7.98
CA CYS A 287 -18.81 -3.45 -7.11
C CYS A 287 -19.73 -2.58 -7.97
N PRO A 288 -21.07 -2.69 -7.86
CA PRO A 288 -21.98 -1.94 -8.73
C PRO A 288 -21.97 -0.43 -8.45
N ASP A 289 -21.59 0.00 -7.25
CA ASP A 289 -21.56 1.42 -6.89
C ASP A 289 -20.39 2.15 -7.56
N CYS A 290 -19.22 1.50 -7.63
CA CYS A 290 -18.02 2.09 -8.20
C CYS A 290 -17.60 1.49 -9.54
N ASP A 291 -18.32 0.49 -10.04
CA ASP A 291 -17.99 -0.27 -11.24
C ASP A 291 -16.52 -0.72 -11.30
N GLY A 292 -16.02 -1.27 -10.19
CA GLY A 292 -14.63 -1.75 -10.13
C GLY A 292 -13.56 -0.69 -9.90
N THR A 293 -13.88 0.60 -10.07
CA THR A 293 -12.90 1.71 -9.96
C THR A 293 -12.30 1.91 -8.57
N ARG A 294 -12.88 1.27 -7.54
CA ARG A 294 -12.47 1.35 -6.12
C ARG A 294 -12.72 2.72 -5.47
N LEU A 295 -13.13 3.72 -6.24
CA LEU A 295 -13.20 5.10 -5.80
C LEU A 295 -14.62 5.53 -5.43
N SER A 296 -14.72 6.49 -4.52
CA SER A 296 -15.98 7.14 -4.14
C SER A 296 -16.58 7.90 -5.32
N GLU A 297 -17.89 8.12 -5.29
CA GLU A 297 -18.58 8.94 -6.28
C GLU A 297 -17.98 10.36 -6.34
N LEU A 298 -17.68 10.95 -5.18
CA LEU A 298 -17.04 12.27 -5.09
C LEU A 298 -15.71 12.31 -5.87
N ALA A 299 -14.83 11.33 -5.66
CA ALA A 299 -13.55 11.25 -6.36
C ALA A 299 -13.72 11.10 -7.89
N ARG A 300 -14.70 10.30 -8.33
CA ARG A 300 -15.00 10.08 -9.75
C ARG A 300 -15.70 11.25 -10.43
N SER A 301 -16.45 12.03 -9.67
CA SER A 301 -17.15 13.21 -10.18
C SER A 301 -16.17 14.33 -10.57
N SER A 302 -15.01 14.39 -9.90
CA SER A 302 -13.95 15.37 -10.15
C SER A 302 -13.12 14.99 -11.37
N LYS A 303 -13.13 15.87 -12.39
CA LYS A 303 -12.55 15.59 -13.70
C LYS A 303 -11.55 16.67 -14.12
N ILE A 304 -10.55 16.27 -14.90
CA ILE A 304 -9.64 17.15 -15.63
C ILE A 304 -9.89 16.90 -17.11
N ARG A 305 -10.29 17.94 -17.85
CA ARG A 305 -10.64 17.84 -19.29
C ARG A 305 -11.58 16.64 -19.61
N GLY A 306 -12.57 16.40 -18.75
CA GLY A 306 -13.57 15.33 -18.92
C GLY A 306 -13.15 13.94 -18.40
N ILE A 307 -11.89 13.75 -18.02
CA ILE A 307 -11.32 12.50 -17.50
C ILE A 307 -11.30 12.53 -15.97
N SER A 308 -11.86 11.51 -15.31
CA SER A 308 -11.75 11.34 -13.86
C SER A 308 -10.47 10.61 -13.47
N THR A 309 -10.15 10.60 -12.17
CA THR A 309 -8.99 9.82 -11.68
C THR A 309 -9.16 8.31 -11.91
N ALA A 310 -10.40 7.80 -11.99
CA ALA A 310 -10.66 6.39 -12.28
C ALA A 310 -10.35 6.09 -13.75
N ASP A 311 -10.81 6.96 -14.65
CA ASP A 311 -10.56 6.85 -16.08
C ASP A 311 -9.05 6.91 -16.38
N ALA A 312 -8.34 7.86 -15.75
CA ALA A 312 -6.89 7.99 -15.88
C ALA A 312 -6.14 6.73 -15.40
N CYS A 313 -6.61 6.07 -14.33
CA CYS A 313 -6.04 4.81 -13.86
C CYS A 313 -6.35 3.60 -14.77
N ALA A 314 -7.37 3.70 -15.62
CA ALA A 314 -7.76 2.65 -16.57
C ALA A 314 -7.09 2.81 -17.95
N MET A 315 -6.47 3.96 -18.22
CA MET A 315 -5.76 4.21 -19.48
C MET A 315 -4.54 3.30 -19.64
N GLN A 316 -4.17 3.05 -20.90
CA GLN A 316 -2.85 2.52 -21.20
C GLN A 316 -1.80 3.54 -20.74
N ILE A 317 -0.66 3.06 -20.20
CA ILE A 317 0.34 3.95 -19.59
C ILE A 317 0.91 4.98 -20.58
N SER A 318 1.00 4.63 -21.87
CA SER A 318 1.37 5.55 -22.96
C SER A 318 0.37 6.68 -23.11
N ASP A 319 -0.91 6.34 -23.18
CA ASP A 319 -2.00 7.29 -23.39
C ASP A 319 -2.14 8.21 -22.18
N LEU A 320 -1.95 7.66 -20.97
CA LEU A 320 -1.89 8.44 -19.75
C LEU A 320 -0.74 9.44 -19.78
N ALA A 321 0.45 9.03 -20.24
CA ALA A 321 1.61 9.91 -20.33
C ALA A 321 1.37 11.05 -21.34
N ASP A 322 0.79 10.75 -22.50
CA ASP A 322 0.42 11.73 -23.52
C ASP A 322 -0.66 12.69 -22.99
N TRP A 323 -1.69 12.16 -22.32
CA TRP A 323 -2.75 12.95 -21.72
C TRP A 323 -2.22 13.90 -20.65
N VAL A 324 -1.36 13.42 -19.74
CA VAL A 324 -0.71 14.25 -18.71
C VAL A 324 0.19 15.31 -19.37
N GLY A 325 0.96 14.93 -20.40
CA GLY A 325 1.84 15.84 -21.15
C GLY A 325 1.09 16.96 -21.86
N GLY A 326 -0.17 16.72 -22.25
CA GLY A 326 -1.06 17.72 -22.85
C GLY A 326 -1.73 18.68 -21.87
N LEU A 327 -1.55 18.53 -20.55
CA LEU A 327 -2.14 19.44 -19.56
C LEU A 327 -1.38 20.77 -19.51
N ASP A 328 -1.90 21.79 -20.20
CA ASP A 328 -1.36 23.17 -20.25
C ASP A 328 -1.63 23.99 -18.97
N GLU A 329 -1.34 23.41 -17.81
CA GLU A 329 -1.48 24.10 -16.53
C GLU A 329 -0.10 24.62 -16.10
N PRO A 330 0.00 25.88 -15.62
CA PRO A 330 1.29 26.46 -15.26
C PRO A 330 1.99 25.56 -14.23
N PRO A 331 3.25 25.14 -14.50
CA PRO A 331 3.99 24.29 -13.59
C PRO A 331 4.27 25.11 -12.33
N TRP A 332 3.50 24.86 -11.28
CA TRP A 332 3.56 25.59 -10.01
C TRP A 332 3.26 27.10 -10.14
N PRO A 333 2.98 27.81 -9.03
CA PRO A 333 3.10 29.25 -9.04
C PRO A 333 4.55 29.55 -9.45
N ARG A 334 4.75 30.25 -10.57
CA ARG A 334 6.05 30.83 -10.98
C ARG A 334 6.52 31.93 -10.03
N CYS A 335 6.12 31.87 -8.77
CA CYS A 335 6.27 32.88 -7.77
C CYS A 335 6.94 32.25 -6.55
N CYS A 336 8.14 32.73 -6.24
CA CYS A 336 8.82 32.37 -4.99
C CYS A 336 7.85 32.59 -3.81
N PRO A 337 7.66 31.61 -2.91
CA PRO A 337 6.70 31.70 -1.80
C PRO A 337 6.95 32.88 -0.87
N ARG A 338 8.16 33.46 -0.92
CA ARG A 338 8.58 34.57 -0.08
C ARG A 338 8.28 35.96 -0.68
N CYS A 339 8.05 36.08 -1.99
CA CYS A 339 7.98 37.39 -2.64
C CYS A 339 6.98 37.54 -3.80
N ALA A 340 6.25 36.49 -4.19
CA ALA A 340 5.13 36.57 -5.15
C ALA A 340 5.45 37.26 -6.51
N ARG A 341 6.66 37.12 -7.05
CA ARG A 341 7.04 37.67 -8.38
C ARG A 341 7.25 36.58 -9.45
N PRO A 342 6.81 36.81 -10.71
CA PRO A 342 6.88 35.82 -11.78
C PRO A 342 8.31 35.58 -12.29
N TRP A 343 8.68 34.32 -12.48
CA TRP A 343 9.90 33.89 -13.17
C TRP A 343 9.75 33.98 -14.69
N THR A 344 10.56 34.83 -15.34
CA THR A 344 10.68 34.88 -16.81
C THR A 344 11.86 34.03 -17.28
N ARG A 345 11.62 33.21 -18.31
CA ARG A 345 12.64 32.40 -18.99
C ARG A 345 13.24 33.27 -20.09
N SER A 346 14.52 33.63 -20.03
CA SER A 346 15.20 34.25 -21.18
C SER A 346 15.97 33.18 -21.94
N SER A 347 15.68 33.04 -23.23
CA SER A 347 16.39 32.15 -24.15
C SER A 347 17.36 32.98 -24.98
N ARG A 348 18.58 33.19 -24.48
CA ARG A 348 19.74 33.43 -25.33
C ARG A 348 20.90 32.60 -24.78
N SER A 349 21.51 31.83 -25.67
CA SER A 349 22.63 30.88 -25.48
C SER A 349 22.36 29.65 -24.59
N GLY A 350 21.78 28.60 -25.17
CA GLY A 350 22.19 27.17 -25.04
C GLY A 350 22.31 26.47 -23.67
N SER A 351 22.25 27.15 -22.54
CA SER A 351 22.40 26.57 -21.20
C SER A 351 21.47 27.29 -20.23
N ALA A 352 20.53 26.56 -19.64
CA ALA A 352 19.57 27.12 -18.69
C ALA A 352 20.25 27.36 -17.32
N THR A 353 20.79 28.56 -17.11
CA THR A 353 21.18 29.06 -15.78
C THR A 353 20.35 30.26 -15.40
N CYS A 354 19.78 30.21 -14.19
CA CYS A 354 18.94 31.26 -13.63
C CYS A 354 19.81 32.32 -12.94
N ARG A 355 19.64 33.61 -13.28
CA ARG A 355 20.41 34.71 -12.67
C ARG A 355 19.50 35.85 -12.19
N TRP A 356 19.79 36.36 -11.00
CA TRP A 356 19.12 37.48 -10.31
C TRP A 356 19.49 38.83 -10.93
N THR A 357 18.52 39.71 -11.20
CA THR A 357 18.77 41.04 -11.81
C THR A 357 18.03 42.22 -11.13
N GLY A 358 18.01 42.32 -9.79
CA GLY A 358 17.40 43.51 -9.16
C GLY A 358 17.72 43.74 -7.68
N ARG A 359 18.29 44.91 -7.35
CA ARG A 359 18.76 45.36 -6.02
C ARG A 359 17.70 45.24 -4.90
N PRO A 360 18.13 45.01 -3.63
CA PRO A 360 17.21 44.81 -2.50
C PRO A 360 16.72 46.15 -1.91
N GLY A 361 15.40 46.29 -1.71
CA GLY A 361 14.84 47.36 -0.87
C GLY A 361 13.37 47.72 -1.12
N ARG A 362 12.52 47.46 -0.11
CA ARG A 362 11.14 47.93 0.16
C ARG A 362 9.97 47.26 -0.61
N CYS A 363 9.14 46.52 0.15
CA CYS A 363 7.73 46.28 -0.16
C CYS A 363 6.87 47.43 0.42
N PRO A 364 5.87 47.98 -0.30
CA PRO A 364 4.81 48.76 0.31
C PRO A 364 3.79 47.82 0.96
N ALA A 365 3.49 48.03 2.24
CA ALA A 365 2.44 47.33 2.96
C ALA A 365 1.06 47.75 2.42
N ALA A 366 0.21 46.77 2.10
CA ALA A 366 -1.21 47.02 1.85
C ALA A 366 -1.89 47.44 3.16
N ARG A 367 -2.45 48.65 3.21
CA ARG A 367 -3.33 49.09 4.30
C ARG A 367 -4.68 48.36 4.19
N PRO A 368 -5.31 47.99 5.33
CA PRO A 368 -6.65 47.42 5.32
C PRO A 368 -7.69 48.52 5.01
N SER A 369 -8.64 48.21 4.14
CA SER A 369 -9.81 49.03 3.85
C SER A 369 -10.71 49.13 5.08
N ALA A 370 -11.00 50.36 5.53
CA ALA A 370 -12.03 50.66 6.51
C ALA A 370 -13.43 50.68 5.84
N PRO A 371 -14.51 50.43 6.59
CA PRO A 371 -15.85 50.26 6.04
C PRO A 371 -16.53 51.62 5.72
N ARG A 372 -17.43 51.60 4.73
CA ARG A 372 -18.58 52.49 4.65
C ARG A 372 -19.81 51.66 4.34
#